data_AF-A0A5N6SGA3-F1
#
_entry.id   AF-A0A5N6SGA3-F1
#
_cell.length_a   1.000
_cell.length_b   1.000
_cell.length_c   1.000
_cell.angle_alpha   90.00
_cell.angle_beta   90.00
_cell.angle_gamma   90.00
#
_symmetry.space_group_name_H-M   'P 1'
#
loop_
_entity.id
_entity.type
_entity.pdbx_description
1 polymer ?
#
loop_
_entity_poly.entity_id
_entity_poly.type
_entity_poly.pdbx_seq_one_letter_code
_entity_poly.pdbx_strand_id
1 'polypeptide(L)'
;MNECKGNKLLVCSEKHADSIGDALDFNTCVLSDYERVPDEGLIKECAQEHNIDYQQISDCANSEEGLELLISSVERSVAVNANASCTVRVDDKVWCSRDNYEWKCPPGRGVVENLVQEIRKLAEDGEDITRYL
;
A
#
# COMPACT_ATOMS: atom_id res chain seq x y z
N MET A 1 0.54 -14.26 14.97
CA MET A 1 0.33 -13.17 13.99
C MET A 1 1.09 -11.94 14.48
N ASN A 2 2.11 -11.48 13.76
CA ASN A 2 2.85 -10.26 14.07
C ASN A 2 2.73 -9.30 12.88
N GLU A 3 1.61 -8.59 12.84
CA GLU A 3 1.25 -7.65 11.79
C GLU A 3 2.29 -6.52 11.68
N CYS A 4 2.81 -6.00 12.79
CA CYS A 4 3.88 -5.01 12.79
C CYS A 4 5.14 -5.48 12.04
N LYS A 5 5.57 -6.74 12.21
CA LYS A 5 6.71 -7.28 11.45
C LYS A 5 6.37 -7.41 9.96
N GLY A 6 5.15 -7.79 9.62
CA GLY A 6 4.64 -7.79 8.25
C GLY A 6 4.73 -6.41 7.61
N ASN A 7 4.20 -5.39 8.29
CA ASN A 7 4.20 -4.02 7.78
C ASN A 7 5.61 -3.50 7.55
N LYS A 8 6.58 -3.83 8.42
CA LYS A 8 7.99 -3.49 8.19
C LYS A 8 8.54 -4.10 6.89
N LEU A 9 8.23 -5.36 6.60
CA LEU A 9 8.63 -6.01 5.34
C LEU A 9 8.03 -5.29 4.12
N LEU A 10 6.74 -4.92 4.19
CA LEU A 10 6.04 -4.25 3.10
C LEU A 10 6.51 -2.79 2.87
N VAL A 11 6.87 -2.04 3.92
CA VAL A 11 7.43 -0.68 3.72
C VAL A 11 8.91 -0.73 3.32
N CYS A 12 9.65 -1.78 3.71
CA CYS A 12 11.02 -1.99 3.25
C CYS A 12 11.07 -2.36 1.77
N SER A 13 10.11 -3.14 1.25
CA SER A 13 10.02 -3.42 -0.19
C SER A 13 9.77 -2.14 -0.99
N GLU A 14 8.87 -1.26 -0.54
CA GLU A 14 8.64 0.05 -1.15
C GLU A 14 9.91 0.92 -1.18
N LYS A 15 10.77 0.79 -0.17
CA LYS A 15 12.02 1.56 -0.04
C LYS A 15 13.13 1.04 -0.96
N HIS A 16 13.23 -0.28 -1.12
CA HIS A 16 14.42 -0.93 -1.70
C HIS A 16 14.19 -1.62 -3.04
N ALA A 17 12.94 -1.83 -3.47
CA ALA A 17 12.66 -2.37 -4.79
C ALA A 17 13.20 -1.45 -5.89
N ASP A 18 13.57 -2.05 -7.03
CA ASP A 18 14.09 -1.32 -8.19
C ASP A 18 13.04 -0.40 -8.83
N SER A 19 11.76 -0.76 -8.70
CA SER A 19 10.65 0.02 -9.21
C SER A 19 9.41 -0.03 -8.32
N ILE A 20 8.53 0.96 -8.47
CA ILE A 20 7.20 0.97 -7.85
C ILE A 20 6.38 -0.26 -8.29
N GLY A 21 6.57 -0.72 -9.53
CA GLY A 21 5.90 -1.91 -10.06
C GLY A 21 6.30 -3.17 -9.31
N ASP A 22 7.60 -3.40 -9.13
CA ASP A 22 8.11 -4.58 -8.41
C ASP A 22 7.66 -4.58 -6.94
N ALA A 23 7.70 -3.42 -6.28
CA ALA A 23 7.19 -3.28 -4.91
C ALA A 23 5.69 -3.59 -4.82
N LEU A 24 4.89 -3.09 -5.77
CA LEU A 24 3.45 -3.32 -5.80
C LEU A 24 3.11 -4.79 -6.06
N ASP A 25 3.79 -5.43 -7.00
CA ASP A 25 3.59 -6.83 -7.32
C ASP A 25 3.96 -7.73 -6.12
N PHE A 26 5.11 -7.48 -5.50
CA PHE A 26 5.54 -8.16 -4.28
C PHE A 26 4.53 -7.96 -3.12
N ASN A 27 4.14 -6.72 -2.84
CA ASN A 27 3.21 -6.44 -1.75
C ASN A 27 1.84 -7.08 -2.01
N THR A 28 1.38 -7.12 -3.27
CA THR A 28 0.13 -7.76 -3.66
C THR A 28 0.21 -9.28 -3.50
N CYS A 29 1.32 -9.91 -3.91
CA CYS A 29 1.58 -11.34 -3.68
C CYS A 29 1.51 -11.68 -2.18
N VAL A 30 2.23 -10.94 -1.34
CA VAL A 30 2.26 -11.18 0.11
C VAL A 30 0.87 -10.98 0.75
N LEU A 31 0.16 -9.92 0.38
CA LEU A 31 -1.17 -9.62 0.94
C LEU A 31 -2.27 -10.57 0.44
N SER A 32 -2.05 -11.30 -0.66
CA SER A 32 -3.00 -12.32 -1.14
C SER A 32 -3.14 -13.51 -0.16
N ASP A 33 -2.13 -13.73 0.69
CA ASP A 33 -2.09 -14.74 1.75
C ASP A 33 -1.77 -14.07 3.11
N TYR A 34 -2.46 -12.97 3.41
CA TYR A 34 -2.18 -12.10 4.56
C TYR A 34 -2.18 -12.84 5.91
N GLU A 35 -2.89 -13.98 6.03
CA GLU A 35 -2.97 -14.77 7.26
C GLU A 35 -1.64 -15.44 7.63
N ARG A 36 -0.80 -15.72 6.64
CA ARG A 36 0.54 -16.27 6.85
C ARG A 36 1.57 -15.19 7.20
N VAL A 37 1.30 -13.91 6.95
CA VAL A 37 2.27 -12.84 7.20
C VAL A 37 2.64 -12.78 8.70
N PRO A 38 3.94 -12.77 9.06
CA PRO A 38 5.14 -12.60 8.24
C PRO A 38 5.96 -13.92 8.05
N ASP A 39 5.31 -15.01 7.67
CA ASP A 39 5.94 -16.29 7.37
C ASP A 39 7.10 -16.12 6.37
N GLU A 40 8.28 -16.63 6.73
CA GLU A 40 9.48 -16.47 5.92
C GLU A 40 9.35 -17.14 4.54
N GLY A 41 8.65 -18.28 4.48
CA GLY A 41 8.37 -18.99 3.23
C GLY A 41 7.60 -18.12 2.25
N LEU A 42 6.45 -17.58 2.67
CA LEU A 42 5.64 -16.66 1.86
C LEU A 42 6.45 -15.47 1.34
N ILE A 43 7.23 -14.84 2.23
CA ILE A 43 7.99 -13.64 1.87
C ILE A 43 9.09 -13.97 0.84
N LYS A 44 9.78 -15.11 1.00
CA LYS A 44 10.78 -15.57 0.03
C LYS A 44 10.17 -15.95 -1.31
N GLU A 45 9.04 -16.66 -1.31
CA GLU A 45 8.29 -17.05 -2.51
C GLU A 45 7.91 -15.80 -3.33
N CYS A 46 7.22 -14.85 -2.72
CA CYS A 46 6.84 -13.60 -3.40
C CYS A 46 8.05 -12.77 -3.85
N ALA A 47 9.14 -12.76 -3.07
CA ALA A 47 10.33 -12.02 -3.45
C ALA A 47 11.02 -12.63 -4.69
N GLN A 48 11.07 -13.96 -4.77
CA GLN A 48 11.62 -14.68 -5.93
C GLN A 48 10.78 -14.48 -7.19
N GLU A 49 9.45 -14.44 -7.07
CA GLU A 49 8.55 -14.24 -8.21
C GLU A 49 8.62 -12.82 -8.80
N HIS A 50 8.92 -11.82 -7.98
CA HIS A 50 8.82 -10.40 -8.34
C HIS A 50 10.14 -9.62 -8.28
N ASN A 51 11.28 -10.31 -8.45
CA ASN A 51 12.62 -9.71 -8.50
C ASN A 51 12.99 -8.85 -7.28
N ILE A 52 12.52 -9.22 -6.08
CA ILE A 52 12.87 -8.54 -4.84
C ILE A 52 14.03 -9.25 -4.16
N ASP A 53 15.04 -8.49 -3.70
CA ASP A 53 16.10 -9.01 -2.84
C ASP A 53 15.55 -9.26 -1.43
N TYR A 54 15.13 -10.50 -1.16
CA TYR A 54 14.65 -10.93 0.15
C TYR A 54 15.59 -10.53 1.29
N GLN A 55 16.91 -10.67 1.11
CA GLN A 55 17.87 -10.42 2.18
C GLN A 55 17.89 -8.93 2.50
N GLN A 56 17.90 -8.07 1.49
CA GLN A 56 17.82 -6.62 1.67
C GLN A 56 16.54 -6.21 2.42
N ILE A 57 15.38 -6.78 2.05
CA ILE A 57 14.11 -6.47 2.72
C ILE A 57 14.10 -6.98 4.16
N SER A 58 14.60 -8.20 4.39
CA SER A 58 14.70 -8.79 5.72
C SER A 58 15.64 -8.00 6.62
N ASP A 59 16.79 -7.56 6.11
CA ASP A 59 17.77 -6.78 6.86
C ASP A 59 17.21 -5.40 7.25
N CYS A 60 16.56 -4.71 6.31
CA CYS A 60 15.82 -3.47 6.58
C CYS A 60 14.74 -3.69 7.65
N ALA A 61 13.91 -4.73 7.52
CA ALA A 61 12.80 -4.96 8.44
C ALA A 61 13.26 -5.33 9.86
N ASN A 62 14.47 -5.85 10.03
CA ASN A 62 15.07 -6.18 11.34
C ASN A 62 15.98 -5.07 11.90
N SER A 63 16.17 -3.96 11.20
CA SER A 63 17.00 -2.84 11.62
C SER A 63 16.18 -1.64 12.13
N GLU A 64 16.88 -0.57 12.51
CA GLU A 64 16.28 0.73 12.85
C GLU A 64 15.60 1.38 11.65
N GLU A 65 16.12 1.19 10.43
CA GLU A 65 15.52 1.71 9.20
C GLU A 65 14.08 1.24 9.02
N GLY A 66 13.82 -0.07 9.19
CA GLY A 66 12.46 -0.60 9.09
C GLY A 66 11.52 -0.05 10.16
N LEU A 67 12.03 0.30 11.35
CA LEU A 67 11.23 0.94 12.39
C LEU A 67 10.88 2.38 12.01
N GLU A 68 11.85 3.16 11.53
CA GLU A 68 11.65 4.55 11.10
C GLU A 68 10.69 4.66 9.90
N LEU A 69 10.80 3.73 8.93
CA LEU A 69 9.89 3.63 7.80
C LEU A 69 8.45 3.34 8.25
N LEU A 70 8.28 2.43 9.21
CA LEU A 70 6.96 2.13 9.77
C LEU A 70 6.37 3.34 10.51
N ILE A 71 7.17 4.01 11.35
CA ILE A 71 6.73 5.23 12.06
C ILE A 71 6.29 6.29 11.05
N SER A 72 7.11 6.55 10.02
CA SER A 72 6.80 7.50 8.95
C SER A 72 5.51 7.12 8.21
N SER A 73 5.24 5.83 8.00
CA SER A 73 4.00 5.35 7.38
C SER A 73 2.76 5.62 8.24
N VAL A 74 2.87 5.40 9.56
CA VAL A 74 1.81 5.71 10.52
C VAL A 74 1.55 7.21 10.58
N GLU A 75 2.59 8.05 10.63
CA GLU A 75 2.45 9.51 10.63
C GLU A 75 1.73 10.02 9.38
N ARG A 76 2.06 9.49 8.20
CA ARG A 76 1.34 9.80 6.96
C ARG A 76 -0.13 9.42 7.04
N SER A 77 -0.44 8.25 7.61
CA SER A 77 -1.81 7.77 7.76
C SER A 77 -2.64 8.66 8.69
N VAL A 78 -2.05 9.07 9.83
CA VAL A 78 -2.67 9.98 10.81
C VAL A 78 -2.91 11.36 10.19
N ALA A 79 -1.92 11.92 9.48
CA ALA A 79 -2.01 13.23 8.85
C ALA A 79 -3.20 13.36 7.89
N VAL A 80 -3.65 12.24 7.32
CA VAL A 80 -4.74 12.18 6.35
C VAL A 80 -6.02 11.53 6.90
N ASN A 81 -6.12 11.34 8.22
CA ASN A 81 -7.25 10.71 8.91
C ASN A 81 -7.58 9.29 8.40
N ALA A 82 -6.59 8.53 7.92
CA ALA A 82 -6.72 7.13 7.53
C ALA A 82 -6.63 6.22 8.77
N ASN A 83 -7.58 6.35 9.70
CA ASN A 83 -7.54 5.72 11.02
C ASN A 83 -8.12 4.29 11.05
N ALA A 84 -8.62 3.78 9.92
CA ALA A 84 -9.16 2.44 9.80
C ALA A 84 -8.63 1.78 8.53
N SER A 85 -8.28 0.49 8.62
CA SER A 85 -7.89 -0.30 7.45
C SER A 85 -9.08 -1.12 6.95
N CYS A 86 -9.44 -1.06 5.67
CA CYS A 86 -8.84 -0.26 4.60
C CYS A 86 -9.45 1.14 4.49
N THR A 87 -8.66 2.17 4.23
CA THR A 87 -9.16 3.51 3.82
C THR A 87 -8.61 3.83 2.43
N VAL A 88 -9.50 4.05 1.46
CA VAL A 88 -9.17 4.45 0.10
C VAL A 88 -9.39 5.95 -0.04
N ARG A 89 -8.40 6.67 -0.59
CA ARG A 89 -8.47 8.11 -0.86
C ARG A 89 -8.21 8.37 -2.35
N VAL A 90 -8.93 9.34 -2.91
CA VAL A 90 -8.79 9.83 -4.28
C VAL A 90 -8.86 11.35 -4.23
N ASP A 91 -7.87 12.04 -4.80
CA ASP A 91 -7.78 13.52 -4.79
C ASP A 91 -7.96 14.10 -3.38
N ASP A 92 -7.14 13.63 -2.43
CA ASP A 92 -7.15 13.99 -1.01
C ASP A 92 -8.46 13.80 -0.24
N LYS A 93 -9.45 13.15 -0.84
CA LYS A 93 -10.75 12.87 -0.26
C LYS A 93 -10.92 11.39 -0.01
N VAL A 94 -11.57 11.04 1.11
CA VAL A 94 -11.94 9.65 1.38
C VAL A 94 -12.94 9.18 0.32
N TRP A 95 -12.56 8.12 -0.40
CA TRP A 95 -13.37 7.47 -1.41
C TRP A 95 -14.31 6.44 -0.78
N CYS A 96 -13.72 5.52 -0.02
CA CYS A 96 -14.43 4.56 0.82
C CYS A 96 -13.52 4.10 1.96
N SER A 97 -14.09 3.71 3.08
CA SER A 97 -13.35 3.06 4.17
C SER A 97 -14.05 1.79 4.62
N ARG A 98 -13.28 0.87 5.21
CA ARG A 98 -13.76 -0.32 5.88
C ARG A 98 -13.46 -0.19 7.36
N ASP A 99 -14.49 -0.36 8.17
CA ASP A 99 -14.41 -0.22 9.62
C ASP A 99 -15.33 -1.26 10.25
N ASN A 100 -14.82 -1.98 11.26
CA ASN A 100 -15.50 -3.13 11.86
C ASN A 100 -16.02 -4.15 10.83
N TYR A 101 -15.19 -4.47 9.84
CA TYR A 101 -15.48 -5.40 8.73
C TYR A 101 -16.57 -4.94 7.74
N GLU A 102 -17.17 -3.76 7.94
CA GLU A 102 -18.20 -3.20 7.07
C GLU A 102 -17.63 -2.10 6.16
N TRP A 103 -18.03 -2.11 4.89
CA TRP A 103 -17.68 -1.05 3.93
C TRP A 103 -18.60 0.16 4.11
N LYS A 104 -17.98 1.31 4.38
CA LYS A 104 -18.62 2.62 4.50
C LYS A 104 -18.30 3.44 3.27
N CYS A 105 -19.02 3.18 2.18
CA CYS A 105 -18.86 3.90 0.92
C CYS A 105 -20.07 4.82 0.66
N PRO A 106 -19.87 6.07 0.21
CA PRO A 106 -20.92 6.85 -0.41
C PRO A 106 -21.56 6.10 -1.60
N PRO A 107 -22.82 6.41 -1.97
CA PRO A 107 -23.49 5.78 -3.11
C PRO A 107 -22.61 5.79 -4.37
N GLY A 108 -22.46 4.63 -4.99
CA GLY A 108 -21.63 4.43 -6.18
C GLY A 108 -20.13 4.23 -5.90
N ARG A 109 -19.57 4.65 -4.75
CA ARG A 109 -18.13 4.54 -4.48
C ARG A 109 -17.66 3.15 -4.01
N GLY A 110 -18.59 2.24 -3.72
CA GLY A 110 -18.28 0.84 -3.47
C GLY A 110 -18.10 -0.02 -4.73
N VAL A 111 -18.23 0.59 -5.92
CA VAL A 111 -18.11 -0.09 -7.22
C VAL A 111 -16.73 0.24 -7.82
N VAL A 112 -15.97 -0.79 -8.17
CA VAL A 112 -14.57 -0.66 -8.64
C VAL A 112 -14.51 0.13 -9.96
N GLU A 113 -15.45 -0.10 -10.87
CA GLU A 113 -15.51 0.60 -12.15
C GLU A 113 -15.65 2.11 -11.97
N ASN A 114 -16.41 2.54 -10.95
CA ASN A 114 -16.58 3.97 -10.64
C ASN A 114 -15.29 4.59 -10.08
N LEU A 115 -14.50 3.83 -9.32
CA LEU A 115 -13.18 4.27 -8.85
C LEU A 115 -12.24 4.49 -10.04
N VAL A 116 -12.18 3.54 -10.96
CA VAL A 116 -11.34 3.63 -12.17
C VAL A 116 -11.76 4.81 -13.04
N GLN A 117 -13.07 5.03 -13.22
CA GLN A 117 -13.59 6.16 -13.99
C GLN A 117 -13.21 7.51 -13.35
N GLU A 118 -13.34 7.64 -12.03
CA GLU A 118 -12.95 8.88 -11.34
C GLU A 118 -11.45 9.16 -11.48
N ILE A 119 -10.59 8.15 -11.30
CA ILE A 119 -9.15 8.30 -11.45
C ILE A 119 -8.80 8.78 -12.87
N ARG A 120 -9.40 8.18 -13.91
CA ARG A 120 -9.18 8.58 -15.31
C ARG A 120 -9.60 10.02 -15.55
N LYS A 121 -10.78 10.41 -15.08
CA LYS A 121 -11.29 11.77 -15.19
C LYS A 121 -10.34 12.78 -14.54
N LEU A 122 -9.89 12.52 -13.31
CA LEU A 122 -8.98 13.41 -12.60
C LEU A 122 -7.60 13.52 -13.28
N ALA A 123 -7.11 12.44 -13.89
CA ALA A 123 -5.87 12.47 -14.65
C ALA A 123 -6.00 13.35 -15.90
N GLU A 124 -7.10 13.22 -16.65
CA GLU A 124 -7.40 14.06 -17.82
C GLU A 124 -7.56 15.54 -17.43
N ASP A 125 -8.31 15.83 -16.35
CA ASP A 125 -8.51 17.20 -15.84
C ASP A 125 -7.19 17.84 -15.35
N GLY A 126 -6.24 17.04 -14.84
CA GLY A 126 -4.92 17.48 -14.41
C GLY A 126 -3.96 17.80 -15.57
N GLU A 127 -4.13 17.17 -16.73
CA GLU A 127 -3.34 17.44 -17.94
C GLU A 127 -3.70 18.79 -18.60
N ASP A 128 -4.90 19.34 -18.34
CA ASP A 128 -5.29 20.65 -18.87
C ASP A 128 -4.62 21.83 -18.12
N ILE A 129 -4.12 21.58 -16.90
CA ILE A 129 -3.45 22.59 -16.06
C ILE A 129 -1.96 22.76 -16.44
N THR A 130 -1.33 21.73 -17.00
CA THR A 130 0.04 21.81 -17.58
C THR A 130 0.08 22.45 -18.96
N ARG A 131 -1.08 22.79 -19.56
CA ARG A 131 -1.16 23.50 -20.85
C ARG A 131 -1.16 25.03 -20.72
N TYR A 132 -1.21 25.56 -19.50
CA TYR A 132 -1.21 27.01 -19.19
C TYR A 132 -0.04 27.46 -18.31
N LEU A 133 0.99 26.63 -18.14
CA LEU A 133 2.30 26.98 -17.56
C LEU A 133 3.41 26.68 -18.57
#